data_AF-V6MEU8-F1
#
_entry.id   AF-V6MEU8-F1
#
_cell.length_a   1.000
_cell.length_b   1.000
_cell.length_c   1.000
_cell.angle_alpha   90.00
_cell.angle_beta   90.00
_cell.angle_gamma   90.00
#
_symmetry.space_group_name_H-M   'P 1'
#
loop_
_entity.id
_entity.type
_entity.pdbx_description
1 polymer ?
#
loop_
_entity_poly.entity_id
_entity_poly.type
_entity_poly.pdbx_seq_one_letter_code
_entity_poly.pdbx_strand_id
1 'polypeptide(L)' 'MKFEISKSMENKINNWDKCEPKDVTGAKFAYIFIPTSLGLVIKVQCDVCKRELLLTEDD' A
#
# COMPACT_ATOMS: atom_id res chain seq x y z
N MET A 1 -1.24 13.64 14.07
CA MET A 1 -0.25 12.59 13.72
C MET A 1 -0.27 12.45 12.20
N LYS A 2 0.88 12.61 11.53
CA LYS A 2 0.99 12.49 10.07
C LYS A 2 1.65 11.13 9.78
N PHE A 3 0.97 10.26 9.05
CA PHE A 3 1.59 9.05 8.52
C PHE A 3 2.44 9.43 7.31
N GLU A 4 3.68 8.95 7.27
CA GLU A 4 4.62 9.16 6.17
C GLU A 4 5.19 7.80 5.75
N ILE A 5 5.17 7.54 4.45
CA ILE A 5 5.64 6.28 3.89
C ILE A 5 7.18 6.28 3.98
N SER A 6 7.74 5.23 4.56
CA SER A 6 9.20 5.08 4.61
C SER A 6 9.75 4.76 3.22
N LYS A 7 11.03 5.06 3.00
CA LYS A 7 11.72 4.72 1.74
C LYS A 7 11.70 3.21 1.43
N SER A 8 11.70 2.35 2.46
CA SER A 8 11.52 0.90 2.32
C SER A 8 10.15 0.57 1.72
N MET A 9 9.08 1.14 2.29
CA MET A 9 7.72 0.93 1.81
C MET A 9 7.53 1.45 0.39
N GLU A 10 8.06 2.62 0.07
CA GLU A 10 8.04 3.19 -1.29
C GLU A 10 8.71 2.25 -2.30
N ASN A 11 9.90 1.74 -1.99
CA ASN A 11 10.59 0.77 -2.84
C ASN A 11 9.78 -0.52 -3.05
N LYS A 12 9.13 -1.03 -1.99
CA LYS A 12 8.24 -2.20 -2.11
C LYS A 12 7.06 -1.93 -3.03
N ILE A 13 6.42 -0.77 -2.89
CA ILE A 13 5.29 -0.35 -3.74
C ILE A 13 5.75 -0.26 -5.20
N ASN A 14 6.87 0.41 -5.47
CA ASN A 14 7.39 0.57 -6.84
C ASN A 14 7.74 -0.76 -7.50
N ASN A 15 8.30 -1.71 -6.75
CA ASN A 15 8.62 -3.05 -7.28
C ASN A 15 7.38 -3.93 -7.50
N TRP A 16 6.35 -3.75 -6.67
CA TRP A 16 5.09 -4.50 -6.75
C TRP A 16 4.12 -3.93 -7.79
N ASP A 17 4.14 -2.62 -8.00
CA ASP A 17 3.24 -1.88 -8.89
C ASP A 17 3.56 -2.13 -10.36
N LYS A 18 3.02 -3.24 -10.86
CA LYS A 18 3.01 -3.61 -12.28
C LYS A 18 1.77 -3.12 -13.03
N CYS A 19 0.93 -2.28 -12.41
CA CYS A 19 -0.34 -1.89 -13.00
C CYS A 19 -0.18 -0.63 -13.85
N GLU A 20 -0.31 -0.75 -15.17
CA GLU A 20 -0.48 0.41 -16.05
C GLU A 20 -1.89 0.98 -15.86
N PRO A 21 -2.04 2.21 -15.35
CA PRO A 21 -3.35 2.80 -15.17
C PRO A 21 -3.95 3.15 -16.54
N LYS A 22 -4.98 2.40 -16.95
CA LYS A 22 -5.82 2.78 -18.09
C LYS A 22 -6.92 3.69 -17.58
N ASP A 23 -6.77 4.98 -17.86
CA ASP A 23 -7.82 6.01 -17.68
C ASP A 23 -8.40 6.10 -16.27
N VAL A 24 -7.55 6.37 -15.28
CA VAL A 24 -8.01 6.59 -13.89
C VAL A 24 -8.11 8.09 -13.59
N THR A 25 -9.32 8.55 -13.32
CA THR A 25 -9.62 9.92 -12.85
C THR A 25 -9.56 10.05 -11.33
N GLY A 26 -9.12 8.99 -10.62
CA GLY A 26 -9.08 8.91 -9.16
C GLY A 26 -7.74 8.42 -8.59
N ALA A 27 -7.70 8.17 -7.27
CA ALA A 27 -6.51 7.66 -6.60
C ALA A 27 -6.17 6.22 -7.06
N LYS A 28 -4.89 5.97 -7.36
CA LYS A 28 -4.42 4.63 -7.75
C LYS A 28 -4.30 3.66 -6.58
N PHE A 29 -3.95 4.18 -5.40
CA PHE A 29 -3.63 3.40 -4.21
C PHE A 29 -4.54 3.78 -3.04
N ALA A 30 -5.08 2.76 -2.37
CA ALA A 30 -5.75 2.88 -1.10
C ALA A 30 -4.88 2.26 0.00
N TYR A 31 -4.64 2.99 1.09
CA TYR A 31 -3.91 2.50 2.25
C TYR A 31 -4.89 2.05 3.33
N ILE A 32 -4.69 0.83 3.83
CA ILE A 32 -5.53 0.23 4.87
C ILE A 32 -4.68 0.02 6.11
N PHE A 33 -5.12 0.63 7.21
CA PHE A 33 -4.49 0.55 8.52
C PHE A 33 -5.35 -0.34 9.41
N ILE A 34 -4.82 -1.52 9.75
CA ILE A 34 -5.53 -2.52 10.56
C ILE A 34 -4.83 -2.57 11.93
N PRO A 35 -5.39 -1.93 12.97
CA PRO A 35 -4.89 -2.10 14.32
C PRO A 35 -5.16 -3.53 14.78
N THR A 36 -4.15 -4.18 15.36
CA THR A 36 -4.24 -5.52 15.94
C THR A 36 -3.76 -5.48 17.39
N SER A 37 -3.97 -6.56 18.15
CA SER A 37 -3.43 -6.68 19.50
C SER A 37 -1.90 -6.73 19.55
N LEU A 38 -1.24 -6.94 18.41
CA LEU A 38 0.22 -7.05 18.28
C LEU A 38 0.87 -5.81 17.66
N GLY A 39 0.08 -4.89 17.08
CA GLY A 39 0.61 -3.68 16.44
C GLY A 39 -0.28 -3.15 15.33
N LEU A 40 0.34 -2.60 14.29
CA LEU A 40 -0.35 -2.00 13.15
C LEU A 40 0.02 -2.74 11.86
N VAL A 41 -0.97 -3.36 11.24
CA VAL A 41 -0.83 -3.94 9.91
C VAL A 41 -1.20 -2.90 8.86
N ILE A 42 -0.27 -2.61 7.95
CA ILE A 42 -0.44 -1.65 6.87
C ILE A 42 -0.50 -2.43 5.56
N LYS A 43 -1.55 -2.21 4.79
CA LYS A 43 -1.70 -2.74 3.45
C LYS A 43 -1.86 -1.60 2.46
N VAL A 44 -1.43 -1.82 1.23
CA VAL A 44 -1.77 -0.99 0.10
C VAL A 44 -2.52 -1.81 -0.94
N GLN A 45 -3.62 -1.27 -1.44
CA GLN A 45 -4.43 -1.86 -2.49
C GLN A 45 -4.35 -0.98 -3.73
N CYS A 46 -4.18 -1.59 -4.90
CA CYS A 46 -4.33 -0.88 -6.17
C CYS A 46 -5.80 -0.85 -6.55
N ASP A 47 -6.39 0.34 -6.68
CA ASP A 47 -7.81 0.47 -7.01
C ASP A 47 -8.16 0.09 -8.45
N VAL A 48 -7.16 0.00 -9.32
CA VAL A 48 -7.31 -0.33 -10.74
C VAL A 48 -7.37 -1.84 -10.94
N CYS A 49 -6.36 -2.57 -10.44
CA CYS A 49 -6.25 -4.01 -10.62
C CYS A 49 -6.65 -4.83 -9.39
N LYS A 50 -7.07 -4.16 -8.31
CA LYS A 50 -7.51 -4.74 -7.04
C LYS A 50 -6.52 -5.68 -6.35
N ARG A 51 -5.25 -5.68 -6.79
CA ARG A 51 -4.14 -6.36 -6.09
C ARG A 51 -3.85 -5.67 -4.76
N GLU A 52 -3.43 -6.46 -3.78
CA GLU A 52 -2.99 -6.00 -2.47
C GLU A 52 -1.49 -6.28 -2.25
N LEU A 53 -0.86 -5.45 -1.43
CA LEU A 53 0.49 -5.61 -0.92
C LEU A 53 0.49 -5.33 0.59
N LEU A 54 1.03 -6.26 1.36
CA LEU A 54 1.32 -6.08 2.77
C LEU A 54 2.61 -5.26 2.92
N LEU A 55 2.54 -4.14 3.63
CA LEU A 55 3.68 -3.25 3.86
C LEU A 55 4.34 -3.48 5.22
N THR A 56 3.59 -3.99 6.21
CA THR A 56 4.15 -4.43 7.48
C THR A 56 5.10 -5.60 7.24
N GLU A 57 6.33 -5.50 7.74
CA GLU A 57 7.28 -6.61 7.79
C GLU A 57 6.91 -7.48 8.98
N ASP A 58 6.86 -8.80 8.78
CA ASP A 58 6.87 -9.74 9.90
C ASP A 58 8.31 -9.75 10.43
N ASP A 59 8.55 -9.10 11.58
CA ASP A 59 9.81 -9.20 12.32
C ASP A 59 9.99 -10.58 12.97
#